data_AF-A0ABD5US41-F1
#
_entry.id   AF-A0ABD5US41-F1
#
_cell.length_a   1.000
_cell.length_b   1.000
_cell.length_c   1.000
_cell.angle_alpha   90.00
_cell.angle_beta   90.00
_cell.angle_gamma   90.00
#
_symmetry.space_group_name_H-M   'P 1'
#
loop_
_entity.id
_entity.type
_entity.pdbx_description
1 polymer ?
#
loop_
_entity_poly.entity_id
_entity_poly.type
_entity_poly.pdbx_seq_one_letter_code
_entity_poly.pdbx_strand_id
1 'polypeptide(L)'
;MTGSPSCSLPNALAELAASDPRGPTGSAARDSFRNLSDSPVLLEVGIGRRPDVARALAGTGYRVIAIDVVDRPVPDEVAFARLDVHDLAMSASPRRSLPIPEADADAAPVALVYGRNLPAEIQPATVRLAERLDAAAAFTTLGFEDPSPSLRVERRTVGSDTLYVVSESRGQS
;
A
#
# COMPACT_ATOMS: atom_id res chain seq x y z
N MET A 1 -13.17 -26.07 -20.33
CA MET A 1 -12.96 -24.60 -20.40
C MET A 1 -12.50 -24.19 -19.01
N THR A 2 -11.23 -23.82 -18.90
CA THR A 2 -10.46 -23.66 -17.65
C THR A 2 -10.90 -22.43 -16.87
N GLY A 3 -11.28 -22.61 -15.60
CA GLY A 3 -11.53 -21.51 -14.68
C GLY A 3 -10.28 -21.09 -13.92
N SER A 4 -10.03 -19.77 -13.91
CA SER A 4 -9.17 -18.96 -12.98
C SER A 4 -7.63 -19.09 -13.15
N PRO A 5 -6.82 -18.05 -12.81
CA PRO A 5 -6.78 -17.46 -11.47
C PRO A 5 -7.21 -15.99 -11.44
N SER A 6 -8.07 -15.62 -10.48
CA SER A 6 -8.38 -14.21 -10.21
C SER A 6 -7.13 -13.52 -9.63
N CYS A 7 -6.49 -12.61 -10.36
CA CYS A 7 -5.35 -11.83 -9.86
C CYS A 7 -5.76 -10.35 -9.76
N SER A 8 -5.90 -9.88 -8.51
CA SER A 8 -5.73 -8.47 -8.15
C SER A 8 -5.68 -8.29 -6.63
N LEU A 9 -4.49 -7.95 -6.14
CA LEU A 9 -4.23 -7.08 -4.99
C LEU A 9 -2.83 -6.50 -5.27
N PRO A 10 -2.76 -5.28 -5.80
CA PRO A 10 -2.58 -4.96 -7.22
C PRO A 10 -1.42 -5.72 -7.84
N ASN A 11 -1.84 -6.71 -8.63
CA ASN A 11 -1.20 -7.97 -9.00
C ASN A 11 0.01 -8.39 -8.16
N ALA A 12 -0.35 -8.81 -6.95
CA ALA A 12 0.46 -9.28 -5.83
C ALA A 12 1.55 -8.28 -5.44
N LEU A 13 1.11 -7.03 -5.27
CA LEU A 13 1.92 -5.81 -5.09
C LEU A 13 3.12 -5.78 -6.04
N ALA A 14 2.71 -5.88 -7.31
CA ALA A 14 3.49 -6.13 -8.52
C ALA A 14 4.57 -7.20 -8.30
N GLU A 15 4.10 -8.39 -7.91
CA GLU A 15 4.86 -9.56 -7.41
C GLU A 15 6.08 -9.18 -6.57
N LEU A 16 5.84 -8.36 -5.55
CA LEU A 16 6.84 -7.85 -4.60
C LEU A 16 8.14 -7.45 -5.32
N ALA A 17 7.90 -6.65 -6.37
CA ALA A 17 8.85 -6.13 -7.34
C ALA A 17 9.92 -7.16 -7.75
N ALA A 18 9.48 -8.38 -8.03
CA ALA A 18 10.24 -9.50 -8.56
C ALA A 18 11.48 -9.93 -7.75
N SER A 19 11.35 -10.06 -6.42
CA SER A 19 12.13 -10.97 -5.54
C SER A 19 13.65 -10.72 -5.31
N ASP A 20 14.12 -9.47 -5.47
CA ASP A 20 15.31 -8.76 -4.91
C ASP A 20 16.67 -9.50 -4.63
N PRO A 21 17.76 -9.18 -5.39
CA PRO A 21 18.99 -8.71 -4.75
C PRO A 21 19.63 -7.48 -5.45
N ARG A 22 19.15 -6.27 -5.09
CA ARG A 22 19.64 -4.91 -5.43
C ARG A 22 19.69 -4.52 -6.93
N GLY A 23 18.76 -3.67 -7.36
CA GLY A 23 18.98 -2.76 -8.52
C GLY A 23 17.76 -1.93 -8.96
N PRO A 24 17.92 -0.99 -9.92
CA PRO A 24 18.99 -0.01 -10.10
C PRO A 24 18.54 1.43 -9.74
N THR A 25 19.49 2.27 -9.33
CA THR A 25 19.35 3.73 -9.19
C THR A 25 19.28 4.41 -10.55
N GLY A 26 18.24 5.21 -10.78
CA GLY A 26 18.13 6.07 -11.95
C GLY A 26 17.12 7.16 -11.72
N SER A 27 17.60 8.41 -11.74
CA SER A 27 16.86 9.65 -11.57
C SER A 27 16.37 10.20 -12.93
N ALA A 28 15.32 11.02 -12.83
CA ALA A 28 14.89 12.09 -13.72
C ALA A 28 13.73 11.76 -14.67
N ALA A 29 12.53 12.17 -14.24
CA ALA A 29 11.58 12.85 -15.13
C ALA A 29 10.72 13.82 -14.30
N ARG A 30 11.04 15.10 -14.40
CA ARG A 30 10.13 16.20 -14.02
C ARG A 30 8.91 16.18 -14.93
N ASP A 31 7.78 16.57 -14.33
CA ASP A 31 6.46 16.82 -14.93
C ASP A 31 5.78 15.61 -15.58
N SER A 32 4.79 15.04 -14.87
CA SER A 32 3.45 14.70 -15.40
C SER A 32 2.57 13.96 -14.38
N PHE A 33 1.95 14.68 -13.43
CA PHE A 33 0.66 14.22 -12.86
C PHE A 33 -0.44 14.44 -13.91
N ARG A 34 -0.40 13.66 -15.00
CA ARG A 34 -1.34 13.84 -16.10
C ARG A 34 -2.54 12.90 -15.92
N ASN A 35 -3.58 13.45 -15.29
CA ASN A 35 -4.98 13.06 -15.39
C ASN A 35 -5.27 11.55 -15.25
N LEU A 36 -5.04 11.02 -14.03
CA LEU A 36 -5.45 9.68 -13.58
C LEU A 36 -6.77 9.73 -12.78
N SER A 37 -7.65 10.71 -13.05
CA SER A 37 -8.76 11.06 -12.14
C SER A 37 -9.74 9.92 -11.83
N ASP A 38 -9.74 8.83 -12.61
CA ASP A 38 -10.56 7.63 -12.35
C ASP A 38 -9.79 6.42 -11.76
N SER A 39 -8.46 6.48 -11.65
CA SER A 39 -7.69 5.34 -11.11
C SER A 39 -7.69 5.34 -9.59
N PRO A 40 -7.94 4.19 -8.94
CA PRO A 40 -7.91 4.11 -7.49
C PRO A 40 -6.51 4.37 -6.93
N VAL A 41 -6.47 4.98 -5.75
CA VAL A 41 -5.24 5.27 -5.01
C VAL A 41 -4.77 4.02 -4.27
N LEU A 42 -3.47 3.73 -4.33
CA LEU A 42 -2.79 2.73 -3.51
C LEU A 42 -1.91 3.45 -2.48
N LEU A 43 -2.08 3.12 -1.20
CA LEU A 43 -1.38 3.76 -0.09
C LEU A 43 -0.33 2.82 0.49
N GLU A 44 0.96 3.19 0.42
CA GLU A 44 2.05 2.48 1.09
C GLU A 44 2.34 3.10 2.47
N VAL A 45 2.27 2.27 3.51
CA VAL A 45 2.62 2.60 4.89
C VAL A 45 4.04 2.13 5.19
N GLY A 46 4.89 3.06 5.62
CA GLY A 46 6.25 2.77 6.02
C GLY A 46 7.16 2.47 4.83
N ILE A 47 7.13 3.30 3.79
CA ILE A 47 7.89 3.06 2.54
C ILE A 47 9.41 2.88 2.79
N GLY A 48 9.93 3.49 3.86
CA GLY A 48 11.28 3.26 4.31
C GLY A 48 12.32 3.57 3.23
N ARG A 49 13.21 2.60 2.99
CA ARG A 49 14.29 2.70 1.97
C ARG A 49 14.07 1.77 0.78
N ARG A 50 12.88 1.18 0.66
CA ARG A 50 12.55 0.13 -0.33
C ARG A 50 11.31 0.51 -1.14
N PRO A 51 11.39 1.57 -1.98
CA PRO A 51 10.27 2.07 -2.76
C PRO A 51 10.02 1.29 -4.06
N ASP A 52 10.62 0.10 -4.20
CA ASP A 52 10.57 -0.72 -5.41
C ASP A 52 9.16 -1.18 -5.77
N VAL A 53 8.35 -1.52 -4.77
CA VAL A 53 6.93 -1.85 -4.97
C VAL A 53 6.13 -0.61 -5.38
N ALA A 54 6.25 0.51 -4.65
CA ALA A 54 5.61 1.76 -5.03
C ALA A 54 5.96 2.19 -6.46
N ARG A 55 7.24 2.11 -6.83
CA ARG A 55 7.73 2.42 -8.16
C ARG A 55 7.12 1.49 -9.22
N ALA A 56 7.09 0.19 -8.96
CA ALA A 56 6.53 -0.78 -9.89
C ALA A 56 5.04 -0.50 -10.15
N LEU A 57 4.28 -0.25 -9.09
CA LEU A 57 2.85 0.07 -9.17
C LEU A 57 2.60 1.40 -9.90
N ALA A 58 3.39 2.43 -9.61
CA ALA A 58 3.32 3.70 -10.34
C ALA A 58 3.66 3.51 -11.82
N GLY A 59 4.67 2.70 -12.13
CA GLY A 59 5.06 2.36 -13.50
C GLY A 59 3.99 1.58 -14.28
N THR A 60 3.10 0.85 -13.60
CA THR A 60 1.93 0.21 -14.23
C THR A 60 0.75 1.15 -14.42
N GLY A 61 0.86 2.41 -14.00
CA GLY A 61 -0.18 3.44 -14.10
C GLY A 61 -1.06 3.58 -12.86
N TYR A 62 -0.75 2.92 -11.74
CA TYR A 62 -1.48 3.16 -10.50
C TYR A 62 -1.04 4.49 -9.88
N ARG A 63 -1.98 5.13 -9.19
CA ARG A 63 -1.67 6.28 -8.36
C ARG A 63 -1.20 5.81 -6.99
N VAL A 64 0.08 6.02 -6.68
CA VAL A 64 0.68 5.57 -5.42
C VAL A 64 0.96 6.76 -4.52
N ILE A 65 0.52 6.63 -3.26
CA ILE A 65 0.85 7.54 -2.17
C ILE A 65 1.65 6.75 -1.15
N ALA A 66 2.77 7.29 -0.69
CA ALA A 66 3.61 6.71 0.32
C ALA A 66 3.62 7.58 1.58
N ILE A 67 3.56 6.95 2.75
CA ILE A 67 3.69 7.60 4.05
C ILE A 67 4.79 6.96 4.89
N ASP A 68 5.48 7.78 5.66
CA ASP A 68 6.45 7.36 6.68
C ASP A 68 6.50 8.46 7.76
N VAL A 69 6.86 8.10 8.99
CA VAL A 69 7.01 9.06 10.10
C VAL A 69 8.26 9.93 9.95
N VAL A 70 9.18 9.55 9.08
CA VAL A 70 10.37 10.32 8.70
C VAL A 70 10.40 10.59 7.20
N ASP A 71 11.05 11.68 6.79
CA ASP A 71 11.21 12.00 5.37
C ASP A 71 11.99 10.91 4.63
N ARG A 72 11.45 10.46 3.48
CA ARG A 72 12.06 9.43 2.63
C ARG A 72 12.18 9.92 1.19
N PRO A 73 13.31 9.64 0.51
CA PRO A 73 13.36 9.81 -0.93
C PRO A 73 12.43 8.77 -1.58
N VAL A 74 11.50 9.26 -2.40
CA VAL A 74 10.60 8.44 -3.21
C VAL A 74 10.81 8.74 -4.69
N PRO A 75 10.42 7.83 -5.60
CA PRO A 75 10.37 8.12 -7.05
C PRO A 75 9.48 9.33 -7.35
N ASP A 76 9.78 10.06 -8.43
CA ASP A 76 9.04 11.27 -8.82
C ASP A 76 7.55 10.99 -9.11
N GLU A 77 7.22 9.75 -9.47
CA GLU A 77 5.87 9.28 -9.77
C GLU A 77 5.05 8.90 -8.53
N VAL A 78 5.68 8.85 -7.35
CA VAL A 78 5.06 8.48 -6.08
C VAL A 78 4.88 9.74 -5.24
N ALA A 79 3.65 10.03 -4.84
CA ALA A 79 3.41 11.11 -3.90
C ALA A 79 3.85 10.68 -2.49
N PHE A 80 4.55 11.56 -1.76
CA PHE A 80 5.00 11.28 -0.39
C PHE A 80 4.44 12.28 0.61
N ALA A 81 4.05 11.80 1.78
CA ALA A 81 3.72 12.63 2.93
C ALA A 81 4.31 12.05 4.22
N ARG A 82 4.91 12.92 5.03
CA ARG A 82 5.38 12.53 6.36
C ARG A 82 4.20 12.47 7.33
N LEU A 83 3.71 11.26 7.61
CA LEU A 83 2.52 11.01 8.41
C LEU A 83 2.71 9.79 9.31
N ASP A 84 2.09 9.84 10.49
CA ASP A 84 2.00 8.70 11.40
C ASP A 84 0.72 7.91 11.13
N VAL A 85 0.87 6.61 10.86
CA VAL A 85 -0.27 5.71 10.62
C VAL A 85 -1.16 5.57 11.86
N HIS A 86 -0.61 5.68 13.07
CA HIS A 86 -1.41 5.65 14.30
C HIS A 86 -2.32 6.88 14.39
N ASP A 87 -1.80 8.07 14.08
CA ASP A 87 -2.59 9.29 14.05
C ASP A 87 -3.69 9.21 12.98
N LEU A 88 -3.37 8.71 11.79
CA LEU A 88 -4.34 8.50 10.72
C LEU A 88 -5.42 7.48 11.12
N ALA A 89 -5.04 6.37 11.75
CA ALA A 89 -5.98 5.35 12.21
C ALA A 89 -6.96 5.87 13.29
N MET A 90 -6.58 6.91 14.02
CA MET A 90 -7.44 7.57 15.01
C MET A 90 -8.21 8.77 14.45
N SER A 91 -7.81 9.32 13.30
CA SER A 91 -8.42 10.50 12.68
C SER A 91 -9.85 10.25 12.22
N ALA A 92 -10.75 11.21 12.45
CA ALA A 92 -12.12 11.20 11.91
C ALA A 92 -12.18 11.28 10.38
N SER A 93 -11.13 11.82 9.75
CA SER A 93 -11.09 12.04 8.29
C SER A 93 -9.66 11.82 7.77
N PRO A 94 -9.12 10.58 7.82
CA PRO A 94 -7.73 10.31 7.47
C PRO A 94 -7.40 10.70 6.03
N ARG A 95 -8.36 10.57 5.12
CA ARG A 95 -8.21 10.93 3.70
C ARG A 95 -7.83 12.40 3.48
N ARG A 96 -8.29 13.32 4.35
CA ARG A 96 -7.96 14.75 4.26
C ARG A 96 -6.49 15.05 4.56
N SER A 97 -5.82 14.15 5.27
CA SER A 97 -4.39 14.28 5.56
C SER A 97 -3.50 13.73 4.45
N LEU A 98 -4.06 12.92 3.53
CA LEU A 98 -3.30 12.36 2.42
C LEU A 98 -3.07 13.44 1.34
N PRO A 99 -1.93 13.39 0.61
CA PRO A 99 -1.60 14.32 -0.47
C PRO A 99 -2.42 14.00 -1.74
N ILE A 100 -3.74 14.05 -1.62
CA ILE A 100 -4.70 13.88 -2.71
C ILE A 100 -5.21 15.29 -3.06
N PRO A 101 -5.07 15.78 -4.31
CA PRO A 101 -5.63 17.06 -4.69
C PRO A 101 -7.12 17.10 -4.37
N GLU A 102 -7.61 18.23 -3.85
CA GLU A 102 -9.01 18.36 -3.41
C GLU A 102 -10.00 18.04 -4.53
N ALA A 103 -9.66 18.39 -5.78
CA ALA A 103 -10.46 18.05 -6.96
C ALA A 103 -10.63 16.53 -7.18
N ASP A 104 -9.67 15.73 -6.74
CA ASP A 104 -9.71 14.26 -6.79
C ASP A 104 -10.14 13.64 -5.46
N ALA A 105 -10.19 14.41 -4.37
CA ALA A 105 -10.38 13.89 -3.01
C ALA A 105 -11.76 13.26 -2.80
N ASP A 106 -12.76 13.68 -3.57
CA ASP A 106 -14.09 13.04 -3.58
C ASP A 106 -14.20 11.96 -4.68
N ALA A 107 -13.38 12.03 -5.72
CA ALA A 107 -13.49 11.19 -6.93
C ALA A 107 -12.64 9.91 -6.90
N ALA A 108 -11.42 9.95 -6.35
CA ALA A 108 -10.46 8.84 -6.45
C ALA A 108 -10.37 8.03 -5.14
N PRO A 109 -11.12 6.91 -4.97
CA PRO A 109 -11.12 6.13 -3.74
C PRO A 109 -9.73 5.52 -3.48
N VAL A 110 -9.40 5.32 -2.20
CA VAL A 110 -8.26 4.48 -1.82
C VAL A 110 -8.72 3.03 -1.90
N ALA A 111 -8.17 2.25 -2.82
CA ALA A 111 -8.58 0.85 -2.99
C ALA A 111 -7.75 -0.12 -2.15
N LEU A 112 -6.52 0.26 -1.81
CA LEU A 112 -5.62 -0.58 -1.02
C LEU A 112 -4.72 0.27 -0.12
N VAL A 113 -4.57 -0.17 1.12
CA VAL A 113 -3.48 0.21 2.01
C VAL A 113 -2.53 -0.98 2.18
N TYR A 114 -1.24 -0.77 1.96
CA TYR A 114 -0.25 -1.84 2.10
C TYR A 114 1.04 -1.41 2.79
N GLY A 115 1.82 -2.39 3.26
CA GLY A 115 3.15 -2.13 3.84
C GLY A 115 4.12 -3.28 3.62
N ARG A 116 5.42 -2.97 3.55
CA ARG A 116 6.49 -3.97 3.42
C ARG A 116 7.29 -4.10 4.70
N ASN A 117 7.60 -5.33 5.09
CA ASN A 117 8.35 -5.62 6.32
C ASN A 117 7.73 -4.90 7.53
N LEU A 118 6.40 -4.92 7.59
CA LEU A 118 5.60 -4.13 8.50
C LEU A 118 5.65 -4.75 9.91
N PRO A 119 6.22 -4.06 10.92
CA PRO A 119 6.33 -4.59 12.27
C PRO A 119 4.97 -4.93 12.88
N ALA A 120 4.89 -5.99 13.69
CA ALA A 120 3.65 -6.45 14.32
C ALA A 120 2.90 -5.35 15.08
N GLU A 121 3.61 -4.42 15.73
CA GLU A 121 3.02 -3.31 16.47
C GLU A 121 2.32 -2.27 15.58
N ILE A 122 2.73 -2.15 14.31
CA ILE A 122 2.17 -1.19 13.35
C ILE A 122 1.00 -1.80 12.56
N GLN A 123 1.01 -3.12 12.35
CA GLN A 123 0.00 -3.81 11.54
C GLN A 123 -1.46 -3.45 11.92
N PRO A 124 -1.89 -3.45 13.20
CA PRO A 124 -3.27 -3.10 13.56
C PRO A 124 -3.67 -1.67 13.17
N ALA A 125 -2.75 -0.70 13.29
CA ALA A 125 -3.01 0.67 12.89
C ALA A 125 -3.18 0.78 11.38
N THR A 126 -2.33 0.08 10.60
CA THR A 126 -2.46 0.00 9.15
C THR A 126 -3.79 -0.60 8.70
N VAL A 127 -4.22 -1.70 9.32
CA VAL A 127 -5.51 -2.33 9.01
C VAL A 127 -6.68 -1.40 9.35
N ARG A 128 -6.65 -0.78 10.54
CA ARG A 128 -7.67 0.18 10.95
C ARG A 128 -7.74 1.39 10.02
N LEU A 129 -6.59 1.87 9.52
CA LEU A 129 -6.57 2.93 8.52
C LEU A 129 -7.26 2.49 7.23
N ALA A 130 -6.99 1.26 6.76
CA ALA A 130 -7.64 0.71 5.57
C ALA A 130 -9.17 0.62 5.74
N GLU A 131 -9.64 0.12 6.87
CA GLU A 131 -11.08 0.08 7.22
C GLU A 131 -11.72 1.48 7.19
N ARG A 132 -11.04 2.49 7.72
CA ARG A 132 -11.53 3.89 7.71
C ARG A 132 -11.56 4.52 6.33
N LEU A 133 -10.76 3.99 5.41
CA LEU A 133 -10.69 4.42 4.02
C LEU A 133 -11.56 3.56 3.09
N ASP A 134 -12.28 2.56 3.63
CA ASP A 134 -13.02 1.55 2.85
C ASP A 134 -12.14 0.85 1.81
N ALA A 135 -10.90 0.54 2.22
CA ALA A 135 -9.85 -0.02 1.39
C ALA A 135 -9.49 -1.43 1.83
N ALA A 136 -9.03 -2.27 0.90
CA ALA A 136 -8.38 -3.51 1.25
C ALA A 136 -7.07 -3.25 2.00
N ALA A 137 -6.60 -4.23 2.78
CA ALA A 137 -5.32 -4.16 3.48
C ALA A 137 -4.43 -5.38 3.18
N ALA A 138 -3.14 -5.14 2.89
CA ALA A 138 -2.18 -6.21 2.69
C ALA A 138 -0.77 -5.83 3.17
N PHE A 139 0.04 -6.77 3.67
CA PHE A 139 1.39 -6.47 4.12
C PHE A 139 2.34 -7.67 4.05
N THR A 140 3.64 -7.43 4.06
CA THR A 140 4.64 -8.46 4.37
C THR A 140 5.20 -8.23 5.78
N THR A 141 5.65 -9.28 6.44
CA THR A 141 6.33 -9.20 7.76
C THR A 141 7.84 -9.25 7.60
N LEU A 142 8.60 -9.15 8.70
CA LEU A 142 10.06 -9.31 8.70
C LEU A 142 10.54 -10.75 8.40
N GLY A 143 9.64 -11.67 8.07
CA GLY A 143 9.96 -13.04 7.62
C GLY A 143 10.12 -14.08 8.74
N PHE A 144 10.35 -13.65 9.99
CA PHE A 144 10.49 -14.56 11.15
C PHE A 144 9.40 -14.38 12.20
N GLU A 145 8.51 -13.40 12.01
CA GLU A 145 7.39 -13.12 12.89
C GLU A 145 6.07 -13.54 12.26
N ASP A 146 5.20 -14.08 13.09
CA ASP A 146 3.79 -14.20 12.75
C ASP A 146 3.13 -12.81 12.73
N PRO A 147 2.12 -12.61 11.85
CA PRO A 147 1.31 -11.40 11.87
C PRO A 147 0.64 -11.22 13.24
N SER A 148 0.32 -9.97 13.59
CA SER A 148 -0.31 -9.64 14.86
C SER A 148 -1.53 -10.54 15.14
N PRO A 149 -1.64 -11.15 16.33
CA PRO A 149 -2.69 -12.12 16.64
C PRO A 149 -4.10 -11.52 16.66
N SER A 150 -4.20 -10.19 16.71
CA SER A 150 -5.49 -9.48 16.62
C SER A 150 -6.03 -9.42 15.19
N LEU A 151 -5.24 -9.78 14.18
CA LEU A 151 -5.61 -9.67 12.78
C LEU A 151 -6.02 -11.03 12.20
N ARG A 152 -7.10 -11.02 11.41
CA ARG A 152 -7.44 -12.15 10.55
C ARG A 152 -6.83 -11.91 9.17
N VAL A 153 -5.93 -12.80 8.78
CA VAL A 153 -5.19 -12.68 7.52
C VAL A 153 -5.18 -13.99 6.76
N GLU A 154 -5.31 -13.88 5.44
CA GLU A 154 -5.03 -14.93 4.48
C GLU A 154 -3.57 -14.82 4.03
N ARG A 155 -2.85 -15.93 4.06
CA ARG A 155 -1.47 -16.01 3.55
C ARG A 155 -1.50 -16.27 2.05
N ARG A 156 -0.75 -15.48 1.28
CA ARG A 156 -0.51 -15.68 -0.14
C ARG A 156 0.99 -15.68 -0.41
N THR A 157 1.50 -16.75 -0.99
CA THR A 157 2.91 -16.82 -1.43
C THR A 157 3.08 -16.04 -2.72
N VAL A 158 4.08 -15.16 -2.77
CA VAL A 158 4.39 -14.28 -3.90
C VAL A 158 5.91 -14.25 -4.05
N GLY A 159 6.44 -14.90 -5.09
CA GLY A 159 7.89 -15.11 -5.21
C GLY A 159 8.45 -15.92 -4.02
N SER A 160 9.50 -15.42 -3.38
CA SER A 160 10.06 -15.99 -2.14
C SER A 160 9.44 -15.42 -0.85
N ASP A 161 8.55 -14.43 -0.96
CA ASP A 161 7.95 -13.74 0.17
C ASP A 161 6.51 -14.20 0.44
N THR A 162 6.03 -13.86 1.65
CA THR A 162 4.65 -14.08 2.06
C THR A 162 3.92 -12.74 2.16
N LEU A 163 2.89 -12.57 1.34
CA LEU A 163 1.94 -11.48 1.43
C LEU A 163 0.76 -11.91 2.32
N TYR A 164 0.52 -11.15 3.37
CA TYR A 164 -0.63 -11.29 4.24
C TYR A 164 -1.73 -10.35 3.76
N VAL A 165 -2.87 -10.90 3.38
CA VAL A 165 -4.05 -10.14 2.99
C VAL A 165 -5.04 -10.17 4.13
N VAL A 166 -5.50 -9.01 4.60
CA VAL A 166 -6.51 -8.95 5.65
C VAL A 166 -7.82 -9.49 5.10
N SER A 167 -8.35 -10.50 5.76
CA SER A 167 -9.70 -10.98 5.46
C SER A 167 -10.69 -10.17 6.28
N GLU A 168 -11.67 -9.60 5.59
CA GLU A 168 -12.81 -9.03 6.31
C GLU A 168 -13.47 -10.15 7.09
N SER A 169 -13.61 -9.94 8.40
CA SER A 169 -14.53 -10.75 9.18
C SER A 169 -15.92 -10.42 8.65
N ARG A 170 -16.46 -11.25 7.76
CA ARG A 170 -17.88 -11.16 7.39
C ARG A 170 -18.67 -11.55 8.64
N GLY A 171 -18.84 -10.60 9.57
CA GLY A 171 -19.75 -10.67 10.69
C GLY A 171 -21.16 -10.66 10.11
N GLN A 172 -21.61 -11.83 9.64
CA GLN A 172 -23.02 -12.04 9.37
C GLN A 172 -23.72 -12.12 10.73
N SER A 173 -24.41 -11.03 11.05
CA SER A 173 -25.44 -10.98 12.09
C SER A 173 -26.59 -11.92 11.78
#